data_AF-A0AAU8EY42-F1
#
_entry.id   AF-A0AAU8EY42-F1
#
_cell.length_a   1.000
_cell.length_b   1.000
_cell.length_c   1.000
_cell.angle_alpha   90.00
_cell.angle_beta   90.00
_cell.angle_gamma   90.00
#
_symmetry.space_group_name_H-M   'P 1'
#
loop_
_entity.id
_entity.type
_entity.pdbx_description
1 polymer ?
#
loop_
_entity_poly.entity_id
_entity_poly.type
_entity_poly.pdbx_seq_one_letter_code
_entity_poly.pdbx_strand_id
1 'polypeptide(L)'
;MNAQNMTLYGSNQARGYFGFINRTDSNIQSALILGNDYASSGTLNGSLVLDQTTIAGTQWTNSVASIGIVTGRSGNDILKSSYINFYRYDGGMELKSQGEFKITNDNGNVNLHANATGSTTGFINLSASKDINFTSKRGYFNFYTSENKSFPAMVIKDLASTNQGDVDFNFANQLTLRVARHPDYVGDGLQIKNGTGTSWGNMKLGILRTIGNIGCNADVYAKNFINTSTRKVKTNIEDLPFSALKKVNNLRIKQYNLISDVEKYNAGEIDVLPVNYGMIAEDTDEVFTTKEKDAVTLYDSVSITMQAV
;
A
#
# COMPACT_ATOMS: atom_id res chain seq x y z
N MET A 1 -42.83 -50.25 -3.72
CA MET A 1 -42.68 -49.12 -2.80
C MET A 1 -43.72 -48.08 -3.18
N ASN A 2 -44.60 -47.68 -2.25
CA ASN A 2 -45.55 -46.60 -2.50
C ASN A 2 -44.75 -45.29 -2.57
N ALA A 3 -44.55 -44.75 -3.78
CA ALA A 3 -43.99 -43.42 -3.95
C ALA A 3 -45.01 -42.42 -3.40
N GLN A 4 -44.83 -42.01 -2.15
CA GLN A 4 -45.62 -40.94 -1.56
C GLN A 4 -45.01 -39.63 -2.02
N ASN A 5 -45.51 -39.11 -3.14
CA ASN A 5 -45.33 -37.72 -3.50
C ASN A 5 -46.66 -36.98 -3.31
N MET A 6 -46.55 -35.70 -2.94
CA MET A 6 -47.66 -34.79 -2.77
C MET A 6 -47.46 -33.63 -3.75
N THR A 7 -48.48 -33.35 -4.56
CA THR A 7 -48.52 -32.17 -5.42
C THR A 7 -49.49 -31.17 -4.80
N LEU A 8 -49.03 -29.94 -4.56
CA LEU A 8 -49.87 -28.87 -4.05
C LEU A 8 -50.50 -28.12 -5.23
N TYR A 9 -51.82 -27.91 -5.19
CA TYR A 9 -52.55 -27.16 -6.20
C TYR A 9 -53.03 -25.82 -5.68
N GLY A 10 -52.96 -24.79 -6.54
CA GLY A 10 -53.62 -23.50 -6.34
C GLY A 10 -54.35 -23.12 -7.62
N SER A 11 -55.67 -22.91 -7.54
CA SER A 11 -56.54 -22.63 -8.71
C SER A 11 -56.38 -23.63 -9.85
N ASN A 12 -56.38 -24.93 -9.54
CA ASN A 12 -56.20 -26.06 -10.47
C ASN A 12 -54.83 -26.13 -11.18
N GLN A 13 -53.87 -25.30 -10.81
CA GLN A 13 -52.50 -25.40 -11.31
C GLN A 13 -51.59 -25.98 -10.23
N ALA A 14 -50.69 -26.88 -10.63
CA ALA A 14 -49.68 -27.41 -9.74
C ALA A 14 -48.68 -26.29 -9.34
N ARG A 15 -48.43 -26.16 -8.04
CA ARG A 15 -47.68 -25.06 -7.43
C ARG A 15 -46.55 -25.53 -6.53
N GLY A 16 -46.48 -26.83 -6.25
CA GLY A 16 -45.41 -27.39 -5.44
C GLY A 16 -45.40 -28.90 -5.46
N TYR A 17 -44.26 -29.45 -5.06
CA TYR A 17 -43.99 -30.88 -4.97
C TYR A 17 -43.30 -31.20 -3.64
N PHE A 18 -43.74 -32.27 -2.99
CA PHE A 18 -43.02 -32.87 -1.87
C PHE A 18 -42.93 -34.37 -2.09
N GLY A 19 -41.72 -34.93 -2.21
CA GLY A 19 -41.57 -36.36 -2.45
C GLY A 19 -40.13 -36.77 -2.81
N PHE A 20 -40.01 -38.00 -3.28
CA PHE A 20 -38.74 -38.62 -3.66
C PHE A 20 -38.53 -38.60 -5.17
N ILE A 21 -37.34 -38.23 -5.60
CA ILE A 21 -36.90 -38.14 -6.98
C ILE A 21 -35.79 -39.17 -7.17
N ASN A 22 -35.98 -40.09 -8.11
CA ASN A 22 -34.92 -40.99 -8.53
C ASN A 22 -33.98 -40.22 -9.47
N ARG A 23 -32.80 -39.87 -8.99
CA ARG A 23 -31.80 -39.14 -9.76
C ARG A 23 -31.21 -40.00 -10.88
N THR A 24 -30.58 -39.34 -11.84
CA THR A 24 -29.95 -40.00 -12.99
C THR A 24 -28.77 -40.89 -12.56
N ASP A 25 -28.14 -40.57 -11.43
CA ASP A 25 -27.03 -41.30 -10.82
C ASP A 25 -27.46 -42.46 -9.89
N SER A 26 -28.73 -42.90 -9.97
CA SER A 26 -29.35 -43.94 -9.13
C SER A 26 -29.48 -43.59 -7.64
N ASN A 27 -29.17 -42.35 -7.25
CA ASN A 27 -29.41 -41.85 -5.90
C ASN A 27 -30.87 -41.41 -5.72
N ILE A 28 -31.29 -41.30 -4.46
CA ILE A 28 -32.62 -40.80 -4.13
C ILE A 28 -32.49 -39.39 -3.60
N GLN A 29 -33.23 -38.47 -4.22
CA GLN A 29 -33.33 -37.08 -3.79
C GLN A 29 -34.69 -36.83 -3.15
N SER A 30 -34.68 -36.50 -1.87
CA SER A 30 -35.88 -36.00 -1.20
C SER A 30 -35.96 -34.51 -1.46
N ALA A 31 -37.11 -34.01 -1.94
CA ALA A 31 -37.24 -32.60 -2.32
C ALA A 31 -38.57 -32.00 -1.88
N LEU A 32 -38.51 -30.75 -1.45
CA LEU A 32 -39.63 -29.81 -1.35
C LEU A 32 -39.40 -28.72 -2.40
N ILE A 33 -40.34 -28.58 -3.33
CA ILE A 33 -40.28 -27.60 -4.42
C ILE A 33 -41.50 -26.70 -4.34
N LEU A 34 -41.26 -25.39 -4.38
CA LEU A 34 -42.29 -24.34 -4.37
C LEU A 34 -42.20 -23.51 -5.64
N GLY A 35 -43.33 -23.31 -6.32
CA GLY A 35 -43.44 -22.58 -7.58
C GLY A 35 -43.90 -23.47 -8.74
N ASN A 36 -43.49 -24.74 -8.75
CA ASN A 36 -43.95 -25.72 -9.73
C ASN A 36 -43.87 -27.16 -9.18
N ASP A 37 -44.40 -28.12 -9.93
CA ASP A 37 -44.47 -29.53 -9.57
C ASP A 37 -43.49 -30.38 -10.39
N TYR A 38 -42.63 -31.12 -9.69
CA TYR A 38 -41.66 -32.06 -10.29
C TYR A 38 -42.33 -33.17 -11.09
N ALA A 39 -43.48 -33.66 -10.62
CA ALA A 39 -44.21 -34.77 -11.24
C ALA A 39 -44.90 -34.34 -12.55
N SER A 40 -45.18 -33.06 -12.72
CA SER A 40 -45.69 -32.49 -13.97
C SER A 40 -44.61 -32.39 -15.05
N SER A 41 -45.00 -32.42 -16.32
CA SER A 41 -44.10 -32.19 -17.46
C SER A 41 -43.70 -30.71 -17.64
N GLY A 42 -44.10 -29.84 -16.72
CA GLY A 42 -43.82 -28.42 -16.75
C GLY A 42 -42.36 -28.06 -16.42
N THR A 43 -42.00 -26.81 -16.69
CA THR A 43 -40.68 -26.27 -16.33
C THR A 43 -40.55 -26.05 -14.83
N LEU A 44 -39.45 -26.47 -14.23
CA LEU A 44 -39.16 -26.15 -12.82
C LEU A 44 -38.48 -24.78 -12.66
N ASN A 45 -38.17 -24.08 -13.74
CA ASN A 45 -37.37 -22.86 -13.70
C ASN A 45 -38.01 -21.80 -12.79
N GLY A 46 -37.18 -21.19 -11.95
CA GLY A 46 -37.62 -20.19 -10.97
C GLY A 46 -38.23 -20.78 -9.69
N SER A 47 -38.42 -22.10 -9.61
CA SER A 47 -38.91 -22.73 -8.39
C SER A 47 -37.86 -22.66 -7.28
N LEU A 48 -38.31 -22.42 -6.04
CA LEU A 48 -37.50 -22.63 -4.84
C LEU A 48 -37.45 -24.13 -4.57
N VAL A 49 -36.26 -24.68 -4.33
CA VAL A 49 -36.05 -26.07 -3.96
C VAL A 49 -35.27 -26.17 -2.66
N LEU A 50 -35.75 -27.01 -1.76
CA LEU A 50 -35.02 -27.55 -0.63
C LEU A 50 -34.89 -29.04 -0.89
N ASP A 51 -33.67 -29.54 -1.03
CA ASP A 51 -33.45 -30.95 -1.34
C ASP A 51 -32.29 -31.56 -0.58
N GLN A 52 -32.33 -32.88 -0.49
CA GLN A 52 -31.23 -33.68 0.02
C GLN A 52 -31.07 -34.87 -0.90
N THR A 53 -29.83 -35.08 -1.35
CA THR A 53 -29.45 -36.27 -2.10
C THR A 53 -28.84 -37.27 -1.15
N THR A 54 -29.51 -38.40 -1.01
CA THR A 54 -29.01 -39.60 -0.34
C THR A 54 -28.33 -40.47 -1.38
N ILE A 55 -27.04 -40.70 -1.21
CA ILE A 55 -26.28 -41.60 -2.07
C ILE A 55 -26.72 -43.05 -1.82
N ALA A 56 -26.94 -43.80 -2.89
CA ALA A 56 -27.35 -45.19 -2.81
C ALA A 56 -26.30 -46.05 -2.09
N GLY A 57 -26.76 -47.02 -1.28
CA GLY A 57 -25.91 -47.92 -0.52
C GLY A 57 -25.48 -47.38 0.85
N THR A 58 -24.31 -47.78 1.33
CA THR A 58 -23.77 -47.41 2.66
C THR A 58 -22.85 -46.18 2.63
N GLN A 59 -22.70 -45.53 1.47
CA GLN A 59 -21.76 -44.42 1.23
C GLN A 59 -22.39 -43.05 1.53
N TRP A 60 -22.97 -42.94 2.72
CA TRP A 60 -23.66 -41.74 3.20
C TRP A 60 -22.76 -40.50 3.25
N THR A 61 -21.43 -40.68 3.26
CA THR A 61 -20.39 -39.65 3.25
C THR A 61 -20.56 -38.61 2.15
N ASN A 62 -21.05 -39.01 0.98
CA ASN A 62 -21.22 -38.11 -0.17
C ASN A 62 -22.61 -37.45 -0.23
N SER A 63 -23.41 -37.56 0.84
CA SER A 63 -24.73 -36.91 0.90
C SER A 63 -24.59 -35.39 0.92
N VAL A 64 -25.43 -34.71 0.15
CA VAL A 64 -25.47 -33.25 0.07
C VAL A 64 -26.90 -32.78 0.30
N ALA A 65 -27.07 -31.80 1.18
CA ALA A 65 -28.31 -31.05 1.31
C ALA A 65 -28.14 -29.69 0.64
N SER A 66 -29.20 -29.15 0.05
CA SER A 66 -29.14 -27.82 -0.54
C SER A 66 -30.46 -27.07 -0.50
N ILE A 67 -30.34 -25.74 -0.59
CA ILE A 67 -31.43 -24.81 -0.81
C ILE A 67 -31.05 -23.90 -1.99
N GLY A 68 -31.96 -23.69 -2.94
CA GLY A 68 -31.67 -22.82 -4.07
C GLY A 68 -32.81 -22.62 -5.04
N ILE A 69 -32.51 -21.93 -6.14
CA ILE A 69 -33.45 -21.65 -7.22
C ILE A 69 -33.14 -22.54 -8.42
N VAL A 70 -34.18 -23.23 -8.91
CA VAL A 70 -34.07 -24.14 -10.05
C VAL A 70 -33.91 -23.36 -11.35
N THR A 71 -32.92 -23.73 -12.15
CA THR A 71 -32.68 -23.17 -13.50
C THR A 71 -33.01 -24.15 -14.62
N GLY A 72 -33.24 -25.41 -14.26
CA GLY A 72 -33.60 -26.45 -15.21
C GLY A 72 -33.55 -27.84 -14.60
N ARG A 73 -33.64 -28.84 -15.48
CA ARG A 73 -33.46 -30.25 -15.16
C ARG A 73 -32.50 -30.87 -16.16
N SER A 74 -31.64 -31.76 -15.69
CA SER A 74 -30.85 -32.65 -16.55
C SER A 74 -31.27 -34.08 -16.25
N GLY A 75 -32.09 -34.67 -17.13
CA GLY A 75 -32.81 -35.90 -16.81
C GLY A 75 -33.71 -35.70 -15.57
N ASN A 76 -33.48 -36.50 -14.54
CA ASN A 76 -34.20 -36.37 -13.27
C ASN A 76 -33.53 -35.39 -12.27
N ASP A 77 -32.36 -34.86 -12.60
CA ASP A 77 -31.59 -34.06 -11.65
C ASP A 77 -31.99 -32.59 -11.73
N ILE A 78 -32.22 -31.98 -10.58
CA ILE A 78 -32.55 -30.55 -10.47
C ILE A 78 -31.28 -29.72 -10.61
N LEU A 79 -31.24 -28.83 -11.61
CA LEU A 79 -30.16 -27.87 -11.81
C LEU A 79 -30.49 -26.56 -11.09
N LYS A 80 -29.49 -25.96 -10.44
CA LYS A 80 -29.65 -24.71 -9.67
C LYS A 80 -28.71 -23.63 -10.19
N SER A 81 -29.20 -22.41 -10.32
CA SER A 81 -28.39 -21.24 -10.71
C SER A 81 -27.73 -20.57 -9.50
N SER A 82 -28.46 -20.43 -8.40
CA SER A 82 -27.97 -19.91 -7.12
C SER A 82 -28.43 -20.82 -5.99
N TYR A 83 -27.50 -21.20 -5.10
CA TYR A 83 -27.76 -22.17 -4.05
C TYR A 83 -26.78 -22.08 -2.88
N ILE A 84 -27.16 -22.73 -1.78
CA ILE A 84 -26.28 -23.09 -0.67
C ILE A 84 -26.24 -24.61 -0.60
N ASN A 85 -25.05 -25.20 -0.62
CA ASN A 85 -24.82 -26.62 -0.43
C ASN A 85 -24.17 -26.89 0.92
N PHE A 86 -24.61 -27.98 1.56
CA PHE A 86 -24.05 -28.51 2.80
C PHE A 86 -23.52 -29.92 2.53
N TYR A 87 -22.20 -30.08 2.57
CA TYR A 87 -21.51 -31.33 2.28
C TYR A 87 -21.20 -32.09 3.57
N ARG A 88 -21.51 -33.39 3.59
CA ARG A 88 -21.25 -34.22 4.78
C ARG A 88 -19.77 -34.62 4.93
N TYR A 89 -19.10 -35.02 3.85
CA TYR A 89 -17.81 -35.72 3.92
C TYR A 89 -16.70 -34.91 4.59
N ASP A 90 -16.57 -33.65 4.22
CA ASP A 90 -15.55 -32.71 4.70
C ASP A 90 -16.14 -31.60 5.58
N GLY A 91 -17.47 -31.64 5.83
CA GLY A 91 -18.19 -30.57 6.52
C GLY A 91 -18.23 -29.26 5.74
N GLY A 92 -17.96 -29.29 4.44
CA GLY A 92 -17.90 -28.12 3.59
C GLY A 92 -19.25 -27.43 3.41
N MET A 93 -19.21 -26.13 3.13
CA MET A 93 -20.35 -25.35 2.71
C MET A 93 -19.98 -24.52 1.49
N GLU A 94 -20.84 -24.51 0.48
CA GLU A 94 -20.67 -23.68 -0.71
C GLU A 94 -21.85 -22.72 -0.82
N LEU A 95 -21.56 -21.43 -0.99
CA LEU A 95 -22.53 -20.43 -1.39
C LEU A 95 -22.20 -20.02 -2.82
N LYS A 96 -23.15 -20.22 -3.73
CA LYS A 96 -22.97 -19.91 -5.14
C LYS A 96 -24.10 -19.04 -5.67
N SER A 97 -23.74 -18.04 -6.46
CA SER A 97 -24.65 -17.28 -7.29
C SER A 97 -24.13 -17.26 -8.73
N GLN A 98 -25.02 -17.47 -9.71
CA GLN A 98 -24.71 -17.22 -11.11
C GLN A 98 -24.66 -15.71 -11.42
N GLY A 99 -25.39 -14.90 -10.65
CA GLY A 99 -25.44 -13.45 -10.76
C GLY A 99 -24.67 -12.75 -9.65
N GLU A 100 -25.01 -11.49 -9.38
CA GLU A 100 -24.40 -10.71 -8.30
C GLU A 100 -24.54 -11.43 -6.94
N PHE A 101 -23.44 -11.46 -6.18
CA PHE A 101 -23.40 -11.96 -4.82
C PHE A 101 -23.02 -10.81 -3.90
N LYS A 102 -23.97 -10.36 -3.10
CA LYS A 102 -23.81 -9.26 -2.14
C LYS A 102 -23.96 -9.79 -0.72
N ILE A 103 -22.94 -9.53 0.10
CA ILE A 103 -23.06 -9.61 1.55
C ILE A 103 -23.17 -8.17 2.03
N THR A 104 -24.38 -7.79 2.43
CA THR A 104 -24.66 -6.46 2.96
C THR A 104 -25.08 -6.61 4.41
N ASN A 105 -24.46 -5.80 5.26
CA ASN A 105 -24.89 -5.66 6.63
C ASN A 105 -25.08 -4.16 6.87
N ASP A 106 -26.31 -3.77 7.17
CA ASP A 106 -26.66 -2.37 7.41
C ASP A 106 -26.40 -1.95 8.86
N ASN A 107 -26.27 -2.93 9.77
CA ASN A 107 -26.04 -2.68 11.19
C ASN A 107 -25.26 -3.83 11.85
N GLY A 108 -23.94 -3.65 12.01
CA GLY A 108 -23.04 -4.65 12.59
C GLY A 108 -21.73 -4.84 11.82
N ASN A 109 -21.09 -5.98 12.05
CA ASN A 109 -19.80 -6.34 11.44
C ASN A 109 -19.97 -7.55 10.52
N VAL A 110 -19.22 -7.54 9.41
CA VAL A 110 -18.97 -8.74 8.61
C VAL A 110 -17.56 -9.22 8.94
N ASN A 111 -17.44 -10.37 9.60
CA ASN A 111 -16.16 -10.97 9.93
C ASN A 111 -15.87 -12.14 8.99
N LEU A 112 -14.69 -12.17 8.41
CA LEU A 112 -14.14 -13.32 7.70
C LEU A 112 -12.98 -13.85 8.53
N HIS A 113 -13.07 -15.11 8.93
CA HIS A 113 -12.08 -15.75 9.77
C HIS A 113 -11.75 -17.12 9.20
N ALA A 114 -10.46 -17.34 8.94
CA ALA A 114 -9.92 -18.63 8.63
C ALA A 114 -8.91 -18.98 9.72
N ASN A 115 -8.97 -20.22 10.19
CA ASN A 115 -8.07 -20.75 11.19
C ASN A 115 -7.70 -22.18 10.81
N ALA A 116 -6.47 -22.57 11.09
CA ALA A 116 -5.99 -23.93 10.93
C ALA A 116 -4.98 -24.24 12.03
N THR A 117 -5.01 -25.47 12.50
CA THR A 117 -4.07 -25.96 13.51
C THR A 117 -2.74 -26.43 12.91
N GLY A 118 -2.62 -26.44 11.58
CA GLY A 118 -1.42 -26.85 10.82
C GLY A 118 -1.10 -25.90 9.68
N SER A 119 0.06 -26.06 9.04
CA SER A 119 0.64 -25.10 8.10
C SER A 119 0.08 -25.13 6.67
N THR A 120 -0.86 -26.01 6.35
CA THR A 120 -1.35 -26.23 4.98
C THR A 120 -2.69 -25.54 4.67
N THR A 121 -3.37 -24.96 5.65
CA THR A 121 -4.70 -24.33 5.52
C THR A 121 -4.83 -23.08 6.41
N GLY A 122 -6.02 -22.45 6.49
CA GLY A 122 -6.25 -21.27 7.35
C GLY A 122 -6.17 -19.92 6.64
N PHE A 123 -6.33 -19.91 5.32
CA PHE A 123 -6.20 -18.71 4.50
C PHE A 123 -7.54 -18.03 4.21
N ILE A 124 -7.53 -16.70 4.14
CA ILE A 124 -8.60 -15.91 3.52
C ILE A 124 -8.09 -15.50 2.13
N ASN A 125 -8.58 -16.18 1.10
CA ASN A 125 -8.21 -15.91 -0.28
C ASN A 125 -9.20 -14.90 -0.88
N LEU A 126 -8.77 -13.66 -1.08
CA LEU A 126 -9.52 -12.65 -1.84
C LEU A 126 -8.96 -12.63 -3.26
N SER A 127 -9.72 -13.20 -4.21
CA SER A 127 -9.35 -13.23 -5.63
C SER A 127 -10.49 -12.65 -6.45
N ALA A 128 -10.19 -11.58 -7.20
CA ALA A 128 -11.08 -10.99 -8.17
C ALA A 128 -10.38 -11.01 -9.53
N SER A 129 -11.13 -11.27 -10.61
CA SER A 129 -10.59 -11.14 -11.98
C SER A 129 -10.31 -9.68 -12.38
N LYS A 130 -10.58 -8.70 -11.49
CA LYS A 130 -10.38 -7.24 -11.61
C LYS A 130 -9.99 -6.62 -10.24
N ASP A 131 -10.35 -5.38 -9.96
CA ASP A 131 -9.90 -4.66 -8.76
C ASP A 131 -10.42 -5.25 -7.45
N ILE A 132 -9.50 -5.37 -6.48
CA ILE A 132 -9.87 -5.42 -5.07
C ILE A 132 -9.84 -3.99 -4.55
N ASN A 133 -10.98 -3.34 -4.65
CA ASN A 133 -11.14 -2.01 -4.11
C ASN A 133 -11.39 -2.11 -2.61
N PHE A 134 -10.35 -1.78 -1.82
CA PHE A 134 -10.56 -1.34 -0.45
C PHE A 134 -11.04 0.10 -0.46
N THR A 135 -12.23 0.30 -1.05
CA THR A 135 -12.93 1.57 -0.94
C THR A 135 -13.57 1.61 0.42
N SER A 136 -12.70 1.94 1.32
CA SER A 136 -13.08 2.39 2.62
C SER A 136 -12.95 3.90 2.57
N LYS A 137 -13.80 4.57 3.33
CA LYS A 137 -13.41 5.88 3.81
C LYS A 137 -12.10 5.77 4.63
N ARG A 138 -11.77 4.56 5.14
CA ARG A 138 -10.70 4.26 6.10
C ARG A 138 -10.17 2.81 6.06
N GLY A 139 -8.87 2.59 5.85
CA GLY A 139 -8.24 1.27 5.74
C GLY A 139 -7.08 1.01 6.70
N TYR A 140 -6.96 -0.25 7.13
CA TYR A 140 -5.83 -0.80 7.89
C TYR A 140 -5.34 -2.08 7.23
N PHE A 141 -4.02 -2.24 7.16
CA PHE A 141 -3.33 -3.47 6.77
C PHE A 141 -2.31 -3.79 7.84
N ASN A 142 -2.66 -4.74 8.70
CA ASN A 142 -1.79 -5.19 9.78
C ASN A 142 -1.17 -6.53 9.40
N PHE A 143 0.15 -6.63 9.50
CA PHE A 143 0.91 -7.84 9.24
C PHE A 143 1.53 -8.31 10.54
N TYR A 144 1.24 -9.54 10.96
CA TYR A 144 1.78 -10.15 12.16
C TYR A 144 2.68 -11.32 11.78
N THR A 145 3.76 -11.54 12.51
CA THR A 145 4.73 -12.63 12.26
C THR A 145 4.64 -13.75 13.29
N SER A 146 3.74 -13.63 14.26
CA SER A 146 3.46 -14.66 15.27
C SER A 146 1.99 -14.67 15.64
N GLU A 147 1.54 -15.74 16.30
CA GLU A 147 0.18 -15.84 16.85
C GLU A 147 -0.13 -14.79 17.91
N ASN A 148 0.92 -14.19 18.49
CA ASN A 148 0.78 -13.04 19.35
C ASN A 148 0.40 -11.81 18.51
N LYS A 149 -0.90 -11.63 18.30
CA LYS A 149 -1.49 -10.48 17.58
C LYS A 149 -1.44 -9.16 18.36
N SER A 150 -0.70 -9.14 19.48
CA SER A 150 -0.50 -7.91 20.23
C SER A 150 0.33 -6.89 19.45
N PHE A 151 1.24 -7.31 18.55
CA PHE A 151 2.12 -6.40 17.79
C PHE A 151 2.32 -6.76 16.30
N PRO A 152 1.93 -5.89 15.35
CA PRO A 152 2.20 -6.10 13.94
C PRO A 152 3.65 -5.77 13.60
N ALA A 153 4.26 -6.58 12.73
CA ALA A 153 5.58 -6.34 12.15
C ALA A 153 5.57 -5.26 11.07
N MET A 154 4.45 -5.10 10.35
CA MET A 154 4.26 -4.02 9.39
C MET A 154 2.82 -3.52 9.48
N VAL A 155 2.65 -2.22 9.30
CA VAL A 155 1.34 -1.58 9.21
C VAL A 155 1.31 -0.63 8.02
N ILE A 156 0.40 -0.86 7.08
CA ILE A 156 0.04 0.11 6.04
C ILE A 156 -1.36 0.60 6.35
N LYS A 157 -1.55 1.91 6.31
CA LYS A 157 -2.78 2.51 6.78
C LYS A 157 -3.01 3.82 6.06
N ASP A 158 -4.16 3.93 5.42
CA ASP A 158 -4.65 5.15 4.81
C ASP A 158 -6.11 5.32 5.22
N LEU A 159 -6.39 6.41 5.92
CA LEU A 159 -7.70 6.69 6.49
C LEU A 159 -8.40 7.90 5.84
N ALA A 160 -7.90 8.44 4.71
CA ALA A 160 -8.37 9.72 4.14
C ALA A 160 -8.45 9.73 2.59
N SER A 161 -9.32 10.56 1.98
CA SER A 161 -9.65 10.55 0.51
C SER A 161 -8.99 11.68 -0.33
N THR A 162 -8.67 11.50 -1.63
CA THR A 162 -7.93 12.51 -2.46
C THR A 162 -8.26 12.57 -3.99
N ASN A 163 -8.01 13.72 -4.67
CA ASN A 163 -8.16 13.97 -6.13
C ASN A 163 -6.96 14.81 -6.73
N GLN A 164 -5.88 14.21 -7.27
CA GLN A 164 -4.59 14.85 -7.70
C GLN A 164 -3.56 15.14 -6.57
N GLY A 165 -3.42 14.25 -5.59
CA GLY A 165 -2.44 14.41 -4.50
C GLY A 165 -1.13 13.68 -4.79
N ASP A 166 -0.02 14.12 -4.19
CA ASP A 166 1.19 13.33 -4.02
C ASP A 166 0.91 12.05 -3.19
N VAL A 167 1.81 11.04 -3.20
CA VAL A 167 1.68 9.92 -2.24
C VAL A 167 2.31 10.46 -1.01
N ASP A 168 1.42 11.15 -0.39
CA ASP A 168 1.60 11.56 0.91
C ASP A 168 1.35 10.30 1.70
N PHE A 169 2.43 9.79 2.27
CA PHE A 169 2.25 9.51 3.68
C PHE A 169 2.12 10.87 4.35
N ASN A 170 0.91 11.42 4.24
CA ASN A 170 0.57 12.69 4.82
C ASN A 170 0.70 12.48 6.31
N PHE A 171 1.67 13.14 6.91
CA PHE A 171 1.70 13.34 8.34
C PHE A 171 0.82 14.56 8.61
N ALA A 172 -0.48 14.33 8.41
CA ALA A 172 -1.51 15.35 8.43
C ALA A 172 -1.26 16.46 7.37
N ASN A 173 -1.71 17.67 7.68
CA ASN A 173 -1.56 18.86 6.85
C ASN A 173 -0.36 19.74 7.26
N GLN A 174 0.56 19.22 8.08
CA GLN A 174 1.74 19.95 8.57
C GLN A 174 3.03 19.49 7.92
N LEU A 175 3.16 18.17 7.82
CA LEU A 175 4.30 17.54 7.24
C LEU A 175 3.77 16.50 6.30
N THR A 176 4.29 16.52 5.11
CA THR A 176 4.06 15.42 4.23
C THR A 176 5.39 14.74 4.10
N LEU A 177 5.47 13.47 4.51
CA LEU A 177 6.45 12.60 3.87
C LEU A 177 5.86 12.32 2.52
N ARG A 178 6.13 13.35 1.75
CA ARG A 178 5.73 13.41 0.40
C ARG A 178 6.82 12.62 -0.24
N VAL A 179 6.42 11.42 -0.60
CA VAL A 179 7.01 10.89 -1.79
C VAL A 179 6.47 11.80 -2.89
N ALA A 180 7.29 12.76 -3.28
CA ALA A 180 7.00 13.70 -4.35
C ALA A 180 6.62 12.90 -5.59
N ARG A 181 5.61 13.38 -6.27
CA ARG A 181 5.11 12.81 -7.52
C ARG A 181 4.93 13.87 -8.61
N HIS A 182 5.24 15.14 -8.36
CA HIS A 182 5.16 16.20 -9.36
C HIS A 182 6.48 16.38 -10.15
N PRO A 183 6.49 16.64 -11.47
CA PRO A 183 7.69 16.55 -12.33
C PRO A 183 8.77 17.59 -12.05
N ASP A 184 8.33 18.79 -11.71
CA ASP A 184 9.24 19.92 -11.50
C ASP A 184 10.15 19.72 -10.27
N TYR A 185 9.80 18.78 -9.39
CA TYR A 185 10.46 18.56 -8.10
C TYR A 185 10.48 17.09 -7.67
N VAL A 186 10.39 16.17 -8.63
CA VAL A 186 10.44 14.72 -8.37
C VAL A 186 11.82 14.28 -7.90
N GLY A 187 12.89 14.98 -8.30
CA GLY A 187 14.28 14.71 -7.90
C GLY A 187 14.58 14.96 -6.42
N ASP A 188 13.62 15.51 -5.69
CA ASP A 188 13.76 15.88 -4.28
C ASP A 188 13.69 14.68 -3.31
N GLY A 189 13.25 13.51 -3.78
CA GLY A 189 13.17 12.29 -2.96
C GLY A 189 12.14 12.37 -1.83
N LEU A 190 12.51 11.89 -0.63
CA LEU A 190 11.67 12.05 0.56
C LEU A 190 11.62 13.53 0.90
N GLN A 191 10.53 14.16 0.48
CA GLN A 191 10.35 15.54 0.79
C GLN A 191 9.80 15.67 2.20
N ILE A 192 10.32 16.69 2.87
CA ILE A 192 9.74 17.26 4.08
C ILE A 192 9.06 18.53 3.59
N LYS A 193 7.82 18.38 3.12
CA LYS A 193 6.98 19.54 2.74
C LYS A 193 6.15 19.98 3.93
N ASN A 194 5.74 21.24 3.93
CA ASN A 194 4.56 21.66 4.66
C ASN A 194 3.37 20.78 4.24
N GLY A 195 2.32 20.61 5.03
CA GLY A 195 1.38 19.52 4.74
C GLY A 195 0.17 19.84 3.85
N THR A 196 0.12 21.01 3.24
CA THR A 196 -0.58 21.14 1.94
C THR A 196 0.29 20.64 0.79
N GLY A 197 1.59 20.46 1.08
CA GLY A 197 2.58 20.00 0.15
C GLY A 197 3.05 21.04 -0.85
N THR A 198 2.77 22.30 -0.56
CA THR A 198 2.99 23.44 -1.45
C THR A 198 4.29 24.18 -1.16
N SER A 199 4.94 23.96 -0.02
CA SER A 199 6.21 24.58 0.36
C SER A 199 7.08 23.64 1.20
N TRP A 200 8.36 23.96 1.39
CA TRP A 200 9.29 23.17 2.20
C TRP A 200 9.04 23.27 3.71
N GLY A 201 9.41 22.23 4.45
CA GLY A 201 9.38 22.18 5.91
C GLY A 201 10.78 22.06 6.52
N ASN A 202 10.89 22.33 7.82
CA ASN A 202 12.15 22.24 8.55
C ASN A 202 12.39 20.82 9.09
N MET A 203 13.65 20.41 9.19
CA MET A 203 14.08 19.19 9.88
C MET A 203 15.10 19.53 10.96
N LYS A 204 14.89 19.07 12.20
CA LYS A 204 15.87 19.19 13.30
C LYS A 204 16.30 17.80 13.73
N LEU A 205 17.61 17.54 13.74
CA LEU A 205 18.19 16.24 14.10
C LEU A 205 19.21 16.42 15.22
N GLY A 206 19.38 15.41 16.07
CA GLY A 206 20.45 15.40 17.07
C GLY A 206 21.82 15.07 16.46
N ILE A 207 21.83 14.05 15.60
CA ILE A 207 22.99 13.72 14.77
C ILE A 207 22.48 13.42 13.37
N LEU A 208 22.95 14.19 12.39
CA LEU A 208 22.85 13.83 11.00
C LEU A 208 24.14 13.10 10.61
N ARG A 209 24.04 11.79 10.38
CA ARG A 209 25.14 11.00 9.81
C ARG A 209 24.81 10.70 8.36
N THR A 210 25.63 11.22 7.46
CA THR A 210 25.55 10.90 6.03
C THR A 210 26.86 10.25 5.60
N ILE A 211 26.76 9.27 4.72
CA ILE A 211 27.93 8.66 4.07
C ILE A 211 28.34 9.48 2.83
N GLY A 212 27.41 10.27 2.28
CA GLY A 212 27.64 11.22 1.19
C GLY A 212 27.56 12.68 1.62
N ASN A 213 27.53 13.57 0.62
CA ASN A 213 27.56 15.01 0.80
C ASN A 213 26.23 15.56 1.35
N ILE A 214 26.33 16.66 2.11
CA ILE A 214 25.19 17.48 2.52
C ILE A 214 25.33 18.81 1.75
N GLY A 215 24.34 19.11 0.91
CA GLY A 215 24.28 20.36 0.15
C GLY A 215 23.04 21.19 0.52
N CYS A 216 23.11 22.50 0.26
CA CYS A 216 21.98 23.43 0.35
C CYS A 216 22.04 24.38 -0.86
N ASN A 217 20.90 24.60 -1.54
CA ASN A 217 20.81 25.55 -2.66
C ASN A 217 20.64 27.00 -2.18
N ALA A 218 20.48 27.20 -0.88
CA ALA A 218 20.37 28.49 -0.22
C ALA A 218 21.40 28.54 0.93
N ASP A 219 21.09 29.26 2.00
CA ASP A 219 22.04 29.46 3.10
C ASP A 219 22.11 28.28 4.09
N VAL A 220 23.27 28.11 4.71
CA VAL A 220 23.48 27.23 5.86
C VAL A 220 23.81 28.08 7.09
N TYR A 221 22.88 28.12 8.05
CA TYR A 221 23.09 28.80 9.32
C TYR A 221 23.48 27.79 10.41
N ALA A 222 24.63 28.00 11.06
CA ALA A 222 25.03 27.22 12.21
C ALA A 222 25.56 28.13 13.32
N LYS A 223 25.18 27.84 14.56
CA LYS A 223 25.71 28.53 15.75
C LYS A 223 27.16 28.14 16.03
N ASN A 224 27.56 26.92 15.67
CA ASN A 224 28.92 26.43 15.86
C ASN A 224 29.26 25.36 14.82
N PHE A 225 30.50 25.37 14.32
CA PHE A 225 31.06 24.34 13.45
C PHE A 225 32.20 23.64 14.17
N ILE A 226 31.96 22.40 14.63
CA ILE A 226 32.95 21.60 15.35
C ILE A 226 33.45 20.51 14.41
N ASN A 227 34.71 20.62 14.00
CA ASN A 227 35.35 19.65 13.12
C ASN A 227 36.01 18.53 13.94
N THR A 228 35.77 17.28 13.56
CA THR A 228 36.48 16.15 14.16
C THR A 228 37.90 16.08 13.58
N SER A 229 38.88 16.54 14.34
CA SER A 229 40.30 16.50 13.98
C SER A 229 41.09 15.79 15.07
N THR A 230 41.38 14.49 14.90
CA THR A 230 42.06 13.67 15.90
C THR A 230 42.88 12.56 15.25
N ARG A 231 43.94 12.09 15.92
CA ARG A 231 44.76 10.94 15.49
C ARG A 231 44.00 9.62 15.39
N LYS A 232 42.77 9.54 15.92
CA LYS A 232 41.89 8.38 15.71
C LYS A 232 41.37 8.27 14.28
N VAL A 233 41.30 9.39 13.56
CA VAL A 233 40.79 9.46 12.18
C VAL A 233 41.81 10.08 11.20
N LYS A 234 42.99 10.46 11.67
CA LYS A 234 44.09 11.04 10.89
C LYS A 234 45.37 10.23 11.08
N THR A 235 46.08 9.96 9.98
CA THR A 235 47.41 9.33 9.96
C THR A 235 48.36 10.18 9.09
N ASN A 236 49.65 9.83 9.04
CA ASN A 236 50.67 10.53 8.23
C ASN A 236 50.70 12.05 8.50
N ILE A 237 50.79 12.44 9.77
CA ILE A 237 50.76 13.84 10.20
C ILE A 237 52.20 14.38 10.17
N GLU A 238 52.48 15.27 9.22
CA GLU A 238 53.77 15.89 8.96
C GLU A 238 53.65 17.42 8.99
N ASP A 239 54.80 18.12 9.06
CA ASP A 239 54.85 19.58 8.97
C ASP A 239 54.49 20.07 7.57
N LEU A 240 53.97 21.30 7.47
CA LEU A 240 53.61 21.88 6.17
C LEU A 240 54.86 22.01 5.29
N PRO A 241 54.87 21.43 4.07
CA PRO A 241 56.02 21.50 3.17
C PRO A 241 56.14 22.88 2.47
N PHE A 242 55.31 23.84 2.83
CA PHE A 242 55.24 25.18 2.24
C PHE A 242 55.10 26.26 3.32
N SER A 243 55.44 27.50 2.95
CA SER A 243 55.20 28.66 3.82
C SER A 243 53.72 29.05 3.79
N ALA A 244 53.04 28.89 4.94
CA ALA A 244 51.66 29.35 5.13
C ALA A 244 51.51 30.85 4.83
N LEU A 245 52.43 31.68 5.34
CA LEU A 245 52.44 33.13 5.09
C LEU A 245 52.52 33.47 3.60
N LYS A 246 53.40 32.79 2.85
CA LYS A 246 53.51 33.02 1.40
C LYS A 246 52.21 32.65 0.68
N LYS A 247 51.55 31.56 1.08
CA LYS A 247 50.27 31.13 0.49
C LYS A 247 49.17 32.14 0.78
N VAL A 248 49.03 32.60 2.03
CA VAL A 248 48.02 33.59 2.43
C VAL A 248 48.25 34.94 1.74
N ASN A 249 49.50 35.43 1.68
CA ASN A 249 49.81 36.70 1.01
C ASN A 249 49.52 36.69 -0.49
N ASN A 250 49.46 35.52 -1.12
CA ASN A 250 49.13 35.36 -2.53
C ASN A 250 47.62 35.23 -2.79
N LEU A 251 46.79 35.17 -1.75
CA LEU A 251 45.34 35.09 -1.91
C LEU A 251 44.79 36.37 -2.55
N ARG A 252 43.92 36.18 -3.54
CA ARG A 252 43.25 37.26 -4.27
C ARG A 252 41.79 37.30 -3.88
N ILE A 253 41.48 38.07 -2.85
CA ILE A 253 40.09 38.33 -2.49
C ILE A 253 39.45 39.20 -3.58
N LYS A 254 38.33 38.75 -4.11
CA LYS A 254 37.55 39.42 -5.14
C LYS A 254 36.21 39.86 -4.58
N GLN A 255 35.70 40.95 -5.15
CA GLN A 255 34.31 41.34 -5.04
C GLN A 255 33.53 40.68 -6.18
N TYR A 256 32.35 40.12 -5.91
CA TYR A 256 31.50 39.48 -6.91
C TYR A 256 30.01 39.57 -6.54
N ASN A 257 29.16 39.20 -7.49
CA ASN A 257 27.72 39.03 -7.32
C ASN A 257 27.33 37.61 -7.75
N LEU A 258 26.28 37.05 -7.16
CA LEU A 258 25.75 35.76 -7.63
C LEU A 258 24.93 35.97 -8.90
N ILE A 259 25.00 35.02 -9.85
CA ILE A 259 24.24 35.07 -11.11
C ILE A 259 22.74 35.22 -10.81
N SER A 260 22.22 34.44 -9.85
CA SER A 260 20.83 34.49 -9.42
C SER A 260 20.39 35.86 -8.88
N ASP A 261 21.30 36.61 -8.25
CA ASP A 261 20.99 37.93 -7.70
C ASP A 261 21.00 38.99 -8.80
N VAL A 262 21.92 38.87 -9.77
CA VAL A 262 21.94 39.72 -10.96
C VAL A 262 20.64 39.55 -11.77
N GLU A 263 20.17 38.31 -11.93
CA GLU A 263 18.92 38.00 -12.60
C GLU A 263 17.72 38.63 -11.88
N LYS A 264 17.61 38.47 -10.56
CA LYS A 264 16.55 39.09 -9.74
C LYS A 264 16.58 40.62 -9.77
N TYR A 265 17.77 41.22 -9.75
CA TYR A 265 17.92 42.67 -9.83
C TYR A 265 17.44 43.20 -11.19
N ASN A 266 17.84 42.54 -12.28
CA ASN A 266 17.41 42.92 -13.63
C ASN A 266 15.89 42.71 -13.84
N ALA A 267 15.30 41.73 -13.16
CA ALA A 267 13.86 41.49 -13.16
C ALA A 267 13.06 42.49 -12.27
N GLY A 268 13.74 43.32 -11.48
CA GLY A 268 13.10 44.24 -10.53
C GLY A 268 12.54 43.56 -9.28
N GLU A 269 12.96 42.33 -8.96
CA GLU A 269 12.54 41.60 -7.76
C GLU A 269 13.29 42.07 -6.50
N ILE A 270 14.47 42.68 -6.67
CA ILE A 270 15.28 43.28 -5.60
C ILE A 270 15.79 44.65 -6.01
N ASP A 271 15.79 45.60 -5.06
CA ASP A 271 16.16 47.00 -5.31
C ASP A 271 17.67 47.26 -5.28
N VAL A 272 18.43 46.37 -4.63
CA VAL A 272 19.87 46.52 -4.42
C VAL A 272 20.55 45.19 -4.71
N LEU A 273 21.53 45.20 -5.62
CA LEU A 273 22.33 44.04 -5.95
C LEU A 273 23.31 43.71 -4.80
N PRO A 274 23.20 42.54 -4.14
CA PRO A 274 24.09 42.15 -3.06
C PRO A 274 25.52 41.97 -3.56
N VAL A 275 26.48 42.52 -2.81
CA VAL A 275 27.90 42.41 -3.09
C VAL A 275 28.54 41.42 -2.11
N ASN A 276 29.23 40.42 -2.66
CA ASN A 276 29.93 39.39 -1.91
C ASN A 276 31.44 39.52 -2.07
N TYR A 277 32.19 38.95 -1.12
CA TYR A 277 33.65 38.93 -1.14
C TYR A 277 34.17 37.52 -0.88
N GLY A 278 35.22 37.12 -1.58
CA GLY A 278 35.79 35.80 -1.40
C GLY A 278 36.81 35.41 -2.45
N MET A 279 37.18 34.14 -2.40
CA MET A 279 38.10 33.51 -3.35
C MET A 279 37.32 32.87 -4.49
N ILE A 280 37.88 32.89 -5.69
CA ILE A 280 37.37 32.14 -6.85
C ILE A 280 38.17 30.85 -6.92
N ALA A 281 37.52 29.70 -6.81
CA ALA A 281 38.18 28.40 -6.64
C ALA A 281 39.13 28.10 -7.80
N GLU A 282 38.72 28.43 -9.03
CA GLU A 282 39.50 28.25 -10.25
C GLU A 282 40.84 29.03 -10.21
N ASP A 283 40.82 30.25 -9.67
CA ASP A 283 41.96 31.15 -9.61
C ASP A 283 42.84 30.96 -8.35
N THR A 284 42.38 30.14 -7.39
CA THR A 284 43.01 29.97 -6.08
C THR A 284 43.95 28.76 -6.07
N ASP A 285 44.96 28.80 -5.19
CA ASP A 285 45.91 27.71 -4.99
C ASP A 285 45.20 26.45 -4.43
N GLU A 286 45.62 25.28 -4.89
CA GLU A 286 44.97 23.99 -4.59
C GLU A 286 44.89 23.65 -3.09
N VAL A 287 45.77 24.23 -2.26
CA VAL A 287 45.75 24.02 -0.80
C VAL A 287 44.52 24.60 -0.11
N PHE A 288 43.75 25.44 -0.83
CA PHE A 288 42.54 26.10 -0.32
C PHE A 288 41.26 25.63 -1.03
N THR A 289 41.34 24.69 -1.97
CA THR A 289 40.21 24.31 -2.82
C THR A 289 39.98 22.81 -2.81
N THR A 290 38.81 22.39 -3.27
CA THR A 290 38.60 21.01 -3.69
C THR A 290 39.55 20.68 -4.85
N LYS A 291 39.81 19.39 -5.06
CA LYS A 291 40.67 18.92 -6.15
C LYS A 291 40.10 19.31 -7.52
N GLU A 292 38.79 19.33 -7.62
CA GLU A 292 38.01 19.65 -8.81
C GLU A 292 37.98 21.16 -9.09
N LYS A 293 38.48 22.00 -8.17
CA LYS A 293 38.45 23.47 -8.25
C LYS A 293 37.05 24.08 -8.43
N ASP A 294 36.04 23.38 -7.93
CA ASP A 294 34.64 23.81 -7.93
C ASP A 294 34.18 24.39 -6.58
N ALA A 295 34.99 24.25 -5.53
CA ALA A 295 34.69 24.80 -4.20
C ALA A 295 35.97 25.12 -3.40
N VAL A 296 35.80 25.99 -2.40
CA VAL A 296 36.85 26.36 -1.43
C VAL A 296 36.73 25.50 -0.18
N THR A 297 37.84 25.00 0.36
CA THR A 297 37.87 24.22 1.59
C THR A 297 38.02 25.15 2.81
N LEU A 298 36.92 25.29 3.57
CA LEU A 298 36.91 26.19 4.73
C LEU A 298 37.92 25.76 5.81
N TYR A 299 38.02 24.45 6.08
CA TYR A 299 38.89 23.93 7.14
C TYR A 299 40.38 24.18 6.83
N ASP A 300 40.82 23.93 5.60
CA ASP A 300 42.23 24.13 5.21
C ASP A 300 42.55 25.63 5.16
N SER A 301 41.65 26.43 4.59
CA SER A 301 41.77 27.88 4.53
C SER A 301 41.97 28.51 5.92
N VAL A 302 41.15 28.13 6.90
CA VAL A 302 41.28 28.64 8.27
C VAL A 302 42.58 28.13 8.92
N SER A 303 42.88 26.83 8.80
CA SER A 303 44.04 26.21 9.46
C SER A 303 45.38 26.78 8.96
N ILE A 304 45.52 26.93 7.64
CA ILE A 304 46.71 27.52 7.02
C ILE A 304 46.82 29.01 7.38
N THR A 305 45.70 29.74 7.40
CA THR A 305 45.69 31.16 7.80
C THR A 305 46.13 31.32 9.25
N MET A 306 45.68 30.47 10.17
CA MET A 306 46.11 30.50 11.57
C MET A 306 47.60 30.23 11.76
N GLN A 307 48.24 29.45 10.89
CA GLN A 307 49.68 29.21 10.93
C GLN A 307 50.48 30.37 10.34
N ALA A 308 49.86 31.17 9.47
CA ALA A 308 50.48 32.30 8.79
C ALA A 308 50.57 33.57 9.65
N VAL A 309 49.69 33.70 10.64
CA VAL A 309 49.54 34.87 11.54
C VAL A 309 50.11 34.54 12.91
#